data_AF-A0A366W780-F1
#
_entry.id   AF-A0A366W780-F1
#
_cell.length_a   1.000
_cell.length_b   1.000
_cell.length_c   1.000
_cell.angle_alpha   90.00
_cell.angle_beta   90.00
_cell.angle_gamma   90.00
#
_symmetry.space_group_name_H-M   'P 1'
#
loop_
_entity.id
_entity.type
_entity.pdbx_description
1 polymer ?
#
loop_
_entity_poly.entity_id
_entity_poly.type
_entity_poly.pdbx_seq_one_letter_code
_entity_poly.pdbx_strand_id
1 'polypeptide(L)'
;MFANDTVIFEFRGPFGVRVEVGQSLGMLLLFLVVFSGGDIVRSLIFAAMLVTAIFLHEFGHAIGCIVQGVPVRRVMINGGGGFCEPARSPTRYQSELIVAMGPLVNLALWALCSLGAKMIWSGDTYPSQAMMIIAGYLMQFAFLNLVLFIFNMMPVQPLDGGKLLHLFLLRFLRPGTAHRATGGIGLVVAVAWIPAMIIAYTTFGWVLFFMPSIIGHYRMAKGQLS
;
A
#
# COMPACT_ATOMS: atom_id res chain seq x y z
N MET A 1 -3.49 -2.80 14.37
CA MET A 1 -3.98 -1.58 15.05
C MET A 1 -5.27 -1.04 14.42
N PHE A 2 -5.55 -1.26 13.12
CA PHE A 2 -6.75 -0.73 12.43
C PHE A 2 -7.77 -1.77 11.94
N ALA A 3 -7.68 -3.03 12.39
CA ALA A 3 -8.64 -4.08 11.99
C ALA A 3 -10.04 -3.92 12.63
N ASN A 4 -10.14 -3.10 13.70
CA ASN A 4 -11.37 -2.78 14.43
C ASN A 4 -11.77 -1.31 14.22
N ASP A 5 -11.52 -0.76 13.02
CA ASP A 5 -12.02 0.58 12.71
C ASP A 5 -13.54 0.54 12.53
N THR A 6 -14.24 1.59 12.97
CA THR A 6 -15.70 1.70 12.87
C THR A 6 -16.08 1.98 11.42
N VAL A 7 -16.91 1.11 10.83
CA VAL A 7 -17.37 1.26 9.45
C VAL A 7 -18.35 2.43 9.39
N ILE A 8 -18.06 3.43 8.56
CA ILE A 8 -18.95 4.57 8.32
C ILE A 8 -19.80 4.33 7.07
N PHE A 9 -19.20 3.70 6.05
CA PHE A 9 -19.83 3.53 4.74
C PHE A 9 -19.49 2.17 4.16
N GLU A 10 -20.50 1.48 3.63
CA GLU A 10 -20.33 0.24 2.87
C GLU A 10 -20.97 0.34 1.49
N PHE A 11 -20.32 -0.25 0.49
CA PHE A 11 -20.89 -0.38 -0.85
C PHE A 11 -20.41 -1.67 -1.52
N ARG A 12 -21.10 -2.09 -2.58
CA ARG A 12 -20.64 -3.20 -3.43
C ARG A 12 -19.76 -2.64 -4.54
N GLY A 13 -18.48 -2.99 -4.51
CA GLY A 13 -17.52 -2.68 -5.55
C GLY A 13 -17.65 -3.60 -6.78
N PRO A 14 -16.67 -3.54 -7.70
CA PRO A 14 -16.65 -4.41 -8.87
C PRO A 14 -16.64 -5.88 -8.48
N PHE A 15 -17.25 -6.74 -9.31
CA PHE A 15 -17.44 -8.18 -9.05
C PHE A 15 -18.26 -8.50 -7.79
N GLY A 16 -18.99 -7.53 -7.25
CA GLY A 16 -19.85 -7.71 -6.07
C GLY A 16 -19.10 -7.78 -4.74
N VAL A 17 -17.81 -7.42 -4.73
CA VAL A 17 -16.98 -7.40 -3.51
C VAL A 17 -17.50 -6.31 -2.56
N ARG A 18 -17.71 -6.64 -1.29
CA ARG A 18 -18.08 -5.66 -0.27
C ARG A 18 -16.89 -4.77 0.05
N VAL A 19 -17.05 -3.45 -0.12
CA VAL A 19 -16.04 -2.45 0.23
C VAL A 19 -16.53 -1.65 1.43
N GLU A 20 -15.73 -1.61 2.48
CA GLU A 20 -16.01 -0.92 3.74
C GLU A 20 -15.03 0.25 3.92
N VAL A 21 -15.54 1.39 4.33
CA VAL A 21 -14.75 2.60 4.62
C VAL A 21 -14.79 2.87 6.11
N GLY A 22 -13.63 2.82 6.73
CA GLY A 22 -13.43 3.05 8.16
C GLY A 22 -13.36 4.53 8.53
N GLN A 23 -13.73 4.85 9.77
CA GLN A 23 -13.74 6.21 10.30
C GLN A 23 -12.39 6.90 10.30
N SER A 24 -11.31 6.15 10.52
CA SER A 24 -9.97 6.70 10.50
C SER A 24 -9.57 7.27 9.13
N LEU A 25 -10.22 6.84 8.04
CA LEU A 25 -10.03 7.45 6.73
C LEU A 25 -10.53 8.90 6.72
N GLY A 26 -11.71 9.15 7.30
CA GLY A 26 -12.26 10.50 7.44
C GLY A 26 -11.36 11.40 8.29
N MET A 27 -10.74 10.86 9.35
CA MET A 27 -9.76 11.59 10.16
C MET A 27 -8.49 11.94 9.38
N LEU A 28 -7.98 11.01 8.56
CA LEU A 28 -6.83 11.27 7.69
C LEU A 28 -7.15 12.38 6.68
N LEU A 29 -8.32 12.34 6.05
CA LEU A 29 -8.76 13.36 5.10
C LEU A 29 -8.87 14.73 5.78
N LEU A 30 -9.48 14.79 6.97
CA LEU A 30 -9.57 16.01 7.75
C LEU A 30 -8.18 16.56 8.11
N PHE A 31 -7.27 15.69 8.54
CA PHE A 31 -5.89 16.06 8.84
C PHE A 31 -5.20 16.67 7.60
N LEU A 32 -5.29 16.03 6.43
CA LEU A 32 -4.69 16.56 5.20
C LEU A 32 -5.24 17.94 4.79
N VAL A 33 -6.51 18.19 5.07
CA VAL A 33 -7.16 19.49 4.79
C VAL A 33 -6.75 20.55 5.81
N VAL A 34 -6.75 20.23 7.11
CA VAL A 34 -6.39 21.17 8.19
C VAL A 34 -4.92 21.60 8.10
N PHE A 35 -4.04 20.67 7.76
CA PHE A 35 -2.60 20.92 7.64
C PHE A 35 -2.17 21.34 6.21
N SER A 36 -3.12 21.63 5.32
CA SER A 36 -2.87 22.04 3.93
C SER A 36 -2.22 23.41 3.77
N GLY A 37 -2.16 24.23 4.84
CA GLY A 37 -1.64 25.60 4.76
C GLY A 37 -2.47 26.56 3.90
N GLY A 38 -3.71 26.19 3.56
CA GLY A 38 -4.68 27.05 2.85
C GLY A 38 -5.02 26.62 1.43
N ASP A 39 -4.26 25.70 0.81
CA ASP A 39 -4.58 25.15 -0.52
C ASP A 39 -5.45 23.89 -0.42
N ILE A 40 -6.72 24.11 -0.07
CA ILE A 40 -7.69 23.05 0.15
C ILE A 40 -7.91 22.21 -1.12
N VAL A 41 -7.94 22.86 -2.29
CA VAL A 41 -8.19 22.17 -3.57
C VAL A 41 -7.07 21.17 -3.86
N ARG A 42 -5.81 21.59 -3.74
CA ARG A 42 -4.68 20.70 -3.97
C ARG A 42 -4.61 19.56 -2.95
N SER A 43 -4.92 19.84 -1.68
CA SER A 43 -4.99 18.79 -0.65
C SER A 43 -6.10 17.78 -0.92
N LEU A 44 -7.28 18.22 -1.38
CA LEU A 44 -8.37 17.32 -1.74
C LEU A 44 -8.01 16.46 -2.96
N ILE A 45 -7.36 17.03 -3.97
CA ILE A 45 -6.87 16.27 -5.13
C ILE A 45 -5.85 15.22 -4.69
N PHE A 46 -4.87 15.60 -3.87
CA PHE A 46 -3.87 14.68 -3.36
C PHE A 46 -4.49 13.56 -2.50
N ALA A 47 -5.44 13.91 -1.64
CA ALA A 47 -6.16 12.96 -0.82
C ALA A 47 -6.96 11.98 -1.68
N ALA A 48 -7.66 12.46 -2.72
CA ALA A 48 -8.37 11.62 -3.66
C ALA A 48 -7.42 10.66 -4.42
N MET A 49 -6.26 11.14 -4.84
CA MET A 49 -5.19 10.32 -5.43
C MET A 49 -4.74 9.22 -4.45
N LEU A 50 -4.44 9.58 -3.21
CA LEU A 50 -3.98 8.62 -2.19
C LEU A 50 -5.03 7.54 -1.91
N VAL A 51 -6.28 7.92 -1.68
CA VAL A 51 -7.38 6.98 -1.44
C VAL A 51 -7.60 6.08 -2.65
N THR A 52 -7.53 6.64 -3.86
CA THR A 52 -7.68 5.85 -5.11
C THR A 52 -6.55 4.84 -5.25
N ALA A 53 -5.30 5.23 -4.97
CA ALA A 53 -4.17 4.31 -5.05
C ALA A 53 -4.27 3.17 -4.02
N ILE A 54 -4.62 3.49 -2.76
CA ILE A 54 -4.84 2.49 -1.71
C ILE A 54 -5.99 1.56 -2.10
N PHE A 55 -7.10 2.11 -2.58
CA PHE A 55 -8.24 1.31 -3.03
C PHE A 55 -7.85 0.34 -4.14
N LEU A 56 -7.18 0.82 -5.19
CA LEU A 56 -6.77 0.00 -6.33
C LEU A 56 -5.74 -1.06 -5.92
N HIS A 57 -4.82 -0.74 -5.00
CA HIS A 57 -3.89 -1.69 -4.40
C HIS A 57 -4.62 -2.84 -3.70
N GLU A 58 -5.54 -2.52 -2.77
CA GLU A 58 -6.32 -3.53 -2.06
C GLU A 58 -7.24 -4.33 -2.99
N PHE A 59 -7.77 -3.65 -4.02
CA PHE A 59 -8.54 -4.31 -5.05
C PHE A 59 -7.69 -5.26 -5.90
N GLY A 60 -6.40 -4.99 -6.07
CA GLY A 60 -5.43 -5.93 -6.63
C GLY A 60 -5.41 -7.26 -5.87
N HIS A 61 -5.36 -7.23 -4.55
CA HIS A 61 -5.46 -8.44 -3.73
C HIS A 61 -6.81 -9.17 -3.92
N ALA A 62 -7.91 -8.41 -3.99
CA ALA A 62 -9.24 -8.97 -4.24
C ALA A 62 -9.32 -9.65 -5.62
N ILE A 63 -8.76 -9.05 -6.66
CA ILE A 63 -8.63 -9.65 -8.00
C ILE A 63 -7.80 -10.94 -7.91
N GLY A 64 -6.67 -10.92 -7.19
CA GLY A 64 -5.86 -12.11 -6.95
C GLY A 64 -6.66 -13.25 -6.31
N CYS A 65 -7.56 -12.92 -5.37
CA CYS A 65 -8.45 -13.90 -4.75
C CYS A 65 -9.47 -14.45 -5.76
N ILE A 66 -10.14 -13.56 -6.50
CA ILE A 66 -11.19 -13.91 -7.48
C ILE A 66 -10.63 -14.82 -8.58
N VAL A 67 -9.48 -14.47 -9.17
CA VAL A 67 -8.84 -15.25 -10.24
C VAL A 67 -8.45 -16.65 -9.76
N GLN A 68 -8.17 -16.81 -8.46
CA GLN A 68 -7.81 -18.10 -7.86
C GLN A 68 -8.98 -18.84 -7.21
N GLY A 69 -10.22 -18.38 -7.39
CA GLY A 69 -11.41 -19.00 -6.81
C GLY A 69 -11.44 -18.93 -5.27
N VAL A 70 -10.81 -17.91 -4.68
CA VAL A 70 -10.89 -17.59 -3.26
C VAL A 70 -11.97 -16.50 -3.09
N PRO A 71 -13.11 -16.79 -2.44
CA PRO A 71 -14.13 -15.77 -2.23
C PRO A 71 -13.59 -14.65 -1.33
N VAL A 72 -13.93 -13.40 -1.64
CA VAL A 72 -13.54 -12.22 -0.86
C VAL A 72 -14.68 -11.87 0.09
N ARG A 73 -14.38 -11.79 1.39
CA ARG A 73 -15.38 -11.42 2.42
C ARG A 73 -15.66 -9.93 2.37
N ARG A 74 -14.59 -9.13 2.41
CA ARG A 74 -14.64 -7.67 2.34
C ARG A 74 -13.28 -7.09 1.99
N VAL A 75 -13.28 -5.87 1.47
CA VAL A 75 -12.11 -4.99 1.36
C VAL A 75 -12.37 -3.79 2.26
N MET A 76 -11.49 -3.53 3.21
CA MET A 76 -11.63 -2.41 4.13
C MET A 76 -10.55 -1.35 3.83
N ILE A 77 -10.96 -0.09 3.74
CA ILE A 77 -10.06 1.06 3.59
C ILE A 77 -10.14 1.89 4.85
N ASN A 78 -8.99 2.26 5.42
CA ASN A 78 -8.91 3.03 6.65
C ASN A 78 -7.74 4.05 6.56
N GLY A 79 -7.59 4.90 7.57
CA GLY A 79 -6.53 5.91 7.60
C GLY A 79 -5.12 5.34 7.65
N GLY A 80 -4.96 4.05 7.97
CA GLY A 80 -3.69 3.32 7.95
C GLY A 80 -3.38 2.63 6.62
N GLY A 81 -4.26 2.72 5.62
CA GLY A 81 -4.16 2.00 4.34
C GLY A 81 -5.44 1.20 4.06
N GLY A 82 -5.33 -0.11 4.02
CA GLY A 82 -6.47 -1.01 3.89
C GLY A 82 -6.09 -2.45 4.14
N PHE A 83 -7.05 -3.34 3.98
CA PHE A 83 -6.80 -4.77 3.88
C PHE A 83 -7.92 -5.47 3.11
N CYS A 84 -7.53 -6.41 2.24
CA CYS A 84 -8.43 -7.39 1.64
C CYS A 84 -8.55 -8.63 2.54
N GLU A 85 -9.79 -9.03 2.85
CA GLU A 85 -10.07 -10.18 3.69
C GLU A 85 -10.68 -11.33 2.88
N PRO A 86 -9.94 -12.44 2.69
CA PRO A 86 -10.47 -13.66 2.11
C PRO A 86 -11.54 -14.31 3.01
N ALA A 87 -12.58 -14.90 2.42
CA ALA A 87 -13.64 -15.61 3.14
C ALA A 87 -13.18 -16.97 3.69
N ARG A 88 -12.07 -17.50 3.18
CA ARG A 88 -11.39 -18.70 3.68
C ARG A 88 -9.89 -18.49 3.63
N SER A 89 -9.14 -19.25 4.43
CA SER A 89 -7.68 -19.24 4.34
C SER A 89 -7.21 -19.72 2.95
N PRO A 90 -6.46 -18.89 2.20
CA PRO A 90 -5.85 -19.31 0.95
C PRO A 90 -4.73 -20.34 1.19
N THR A 91 -4.45 -21.18 0.19
CA THR A 91 -3.26 -22.05 0.22
C THR A 91 -1.99 -21.20 0.04
N ARG A 92 -0.81 -21.75 0.35
CA ARG A 92 0.46 -21.02 0.19
C ARG A 92 0.67 -20.48 -1.23
N TYR A 93 0.39 -21.30 -2.24
CA TYR A 93 0.47 -20.90 -3.65
C TYR A 93 -0.56 -19.83 -4.02
N GLN A 94 -1.75 -19.87 -3.41
CA GLN A 94 -2.73 -18.81 -3.58
C GLN A 94 -2.24 -17.50 -2.96
N SER A 95 -1.74 -17.55 -1.73
CA SER A 95 -1.22 -16.39 -1.01
C SER A 95 -0.12 -15.65 -1.77
N GLU A 96 0.75 -16.36 -2.49
CA GLU A 96 1.83 -15.72 -3.27
C GLU A 96 1.29 -14.76 -4.33
N LEU A 97 0.33 -15.22 -5.15
CA LEU A 97 -0.27 -14.36 -6.16
C LEU A 97 -1.14 -13.29 -5.51
N ILE A 98 -1.99 -13.64 -4.55
CA ILE A 98 -2.88 -12.69 -3.86
C ILE A 98 -2.07 -11.52 -3.31
N VAL A 99 -1.00 -11.80 -2.56
CA VAL A 99 -0.17 -10.76 -1.95
C VAL A 99 0.61 -9.97 -3.02
N ALA A 100 1.08 -10.61 -4.10
CA ALA A 100 1.81 -9.91 -5.15
C ALA A 100 0.93 -8.95 -5.97
N MET A 101 -0.37 -9.24 -6.13
CA MET A 101 -1.25 -8.45 -6.99
C MET A 101 -1.44 -7.01 -6.51
N GLY A 102 -1.43 -6.72 -5.21
CA GLY A 102 -1.55 -5.34 -4.71
C GLY A 102 -0.38 -4.46 -5.15
N PRO A 103 0.88 -4.81 -4.85
CA PRO A 103 2.06 -4.11 -5.35
C PRO A 103 2.12 -4.05 -6.88
N LEU A 104 1.72 -5.12 -7.60
CA LEU A 104 1.69 -5.11 -9.06
C LEU A 104 0.72 -4.07 -9.63
N VAL A 105 -0.44 -3.84 -9.00
CA VAL A 105 -1.36 -2.76 -9.40
C VAL A 105 -0.69 -1.40 -9.25
N ASN A 106 -0.01 -1.13 -8.14
CA ASN A 106 0.71 0.14 -7.96
C ASN A 106 1.82 0.31 -9.00
N LEU A 107 2.58 -0.75 -9.28
CA LEU A 107 3.63 -0.70 -10.31
C LEU A 107 3.05 -0.44 -11.71
N ALA A 108 1.92 -1.08 -12.04
CA ALA A 108 1.23 -0.87 -13.30
C ALA A 108 0.69 0.57 -13.43
N LEU A 109 0.08 1.10 -12.36
CA LEU A 109 -0.39 2.50 -12.33
C LEU A 109 0.76 3.49 -12.50
N TRP A 110 1.89 3.26 -11.82
CA TRP A 110 3.09 4.07 -12.03
C TRP A 110 3.53 4.05 -13.50
N ALA A 111 3.64 2.87 -14.11
CA ALA A 111 4.11 2.74 -15.49
C ALA A 111 3.15 3.40 -16.49
N LEU A 112 1.84 3.15 -16.37
CA LEU A 112 0.81 3.67 -17.26
C LEU A 112 0.69 5.20 -17.15
N CYS A 113 0.66 5.75 -15.93
CA CYS A 113 0.55 7.20 -15.73
C CYS A 113 1.84 7.93 -16.15
N SER A 114 3.01 7.33 -15.91
CA SER A 114 4.29 7.89 -16.39
C SER A 114 4.36 7.91 -17.91
N LEU A 115 3.90 6.85 -18.57
CA LEU A 115 3.85 6.77 -20.03
C LEU A 115 2.86 7.79 -20.60
N GLY A 116 1.66 7.90 -20.03
CA GLY A 116 0.65 8.88 -20.44
C GLY A 116 1.15 10.32 -20.32
N ALA A 117 1.81 10.67 -19.21
CA ALA A 117 2.39 11.99 -19.04
C ALA A 117 3.51 12.29 -20.05
N LYS A 118 4.40 11.31 -20.30
CA LYS A 118 5.46 11.44 -21.31
C LYS A 118 4.88 11.67 -22.71
N MET A 119 3.84 10.94 -23.11
CA MET A 119 3.18 11.13 -24.40
C MET A 119 2.61 12.54 -24.57
N ILE A 120 2.09 13.15 -23.49
CA ILE A 120 1.59 14.53 -23.53
C ILE A 120 2.75 15.53 -23.69
N TRP A 121 3.88 15.30 -23.01
CA TRP A 121 5.04 16.19 -23.08
C TRP A 121 5.86 16.06 -24.35
N SER A 122 5.89 14.87 -24.96
CA SER A 122 6.69 14.58 -26.16
C SER A 122 5.93 14.75 -27.48
N GLY A 123 4.69 15.25 -27.44
CA GLY A 123 3.91 15.47 -28.66
C GLY A 123 4.51 16.56 -29.55
N ASP A 124 4.44 16.38 -30.86
CA ASP A 124 5.00 17.33 -31.86
C ASP A 124 4.29 18.71 -31.86
N THR A 125 3.16 18.81 -31.18
CA THR A 125 2.39 20.06 -31.02
C THR A 125 2.53 20.55 -29.59
N TYR A 126 2.80 21.85 -29.40
CA TYR A 126 2.81 22.46 -28.08
C TYR A 126 1.51 22.12 -27.32
N PRO A 127 1.58 21.33 -26.22
CA PRO A 127 0.39 20.93 -25.51
C PRO A 127 -0.30 22.14 -24.90
N SER A 128 -1.63 22.15 -24.92
CA SER A 128 -2.41 23.20 -24.25
C SER A 128 -2.06 23.26 -22.75
N GLN A 129 -2.28 24.43 -22.12
CA GLN A 129 -2.05 24.60 -20.68
C GLN A 129 -2.82 23.54 -19.86
N ALA A 130 -4.04 23.18 -20.28
CA ALA A 130 -4.82 22.12 -19.65
C ALA A 130 -4.15 20.74 -19.74
N MET A 131 -3.59 20.40 -20.90
CA MET A 131 -2.84 19.15 -21.09
C MET A 131 -1.59 19.09 -20.22
N MET A 132 -0.88 20.21 -20.08
CA MET A 132 0.29 20.29 -19.18
C MET A 132 -0.10 20.05 -17.71
N ILE A 133 -1.21 20.62 -17.26
CA ILE A 133 -1.73 20.40 -15.91
C ILE A 133 -2.07 18.91 -15.69
N ILE A 134 -2.76 18.28 -16.66
CA ILE A 134 -3.10 16.86 -16.60
C ILE A 134 -1.83 15.99 -16.52
N ALA A 135 -0.82 16.28 -17.34
CA ALA A 135 0.45 15.56 -17.31
C ALA A 135 1.15 15.70 -15.94
N GLY A 136 1.08 16.89 -15.32
CA GLY A 136 1.55 17.12 -13.96
C GLY A 136 0.87 16.23 -12.93
N TYR A 137 -0.47 16.16 -12.96
CA TYR A 137 -1.23 15.28 -12.05
C TYR A 137 -1.00 13.79 -12.32
N LEU A 138 -0.85 13.39 -13.58
CA LEU A 138 -0.49 12.01 -13.93
C LEU A 138 0.87 11.62 -13.34
N MET A 139 1.86 12.50 -13.43
CA MET A 139 3.18 12.25 -12.84
C MET A 139 3.16 12.26 -11.31
N GLN A 140 2.35 13.14 -10.70
CA GLN A 140 2.15 13.14 -9.26
C GLN A 140 1.52 11.82 -8.79
N PHE A 141 0.49 11.33 -9.49
CA PHE A 141 -0.16 10.05 -9.18
C PHE A 141 0.78 8.86 -9.46
N ALA A 142 1.56 8.91 -10.54
CA ALA A 142 2.57 7.89 -10.84
C ALA A 142 3.62 7.80 -9.71
N PHE A 143 4.16 8.94 -9.28
CA PHE A 143 5.12 9.01 -8.20
C PHE A 143 4.55 8.45 -6.89
N LEU A 144 3.30 8.81 -6.55
CA LEU A 144 2.60 8.28 -5.38
C LEU A 144 2.51 6.75 -5.42
N ASN A 145 2.10 6.18 -6.57
CA ASN A 145 2.00 4.73 -6.74
C ASN A 145 3.37 4.04 -6.67
N LEU A 146 4.43 4.65 -7.21
CA LEU A 146 5.78 4.11 -7.09
C LEU A 146 6.27 4.09 -5.64
N VAL A 147 6.02 5.17 -4.89
CA VAL A 147 6.34 5.23 -3.46
C VAL A 147 5.58 4.15 -2.69
N LEU A 148 4.27 4.00 -2.94
CA LEU A 148 3.47 2.94 -2.32
C LEU A 148 3.94 1.53 -2.71
N PHE A 149 4.39 1.32 -3.94
CA PHE A 149 4.97 0.05 -4.39
C PHE A 149 6.26 -0.26 -3.63
N ILE A 150 7.23 0.67 -3.62
CA ILE A 150 8.52 0.50 -2.94
C ILE A 150 8.28 0.24 -1.45
N PHE A 151 7.41 1.03 -0.84
CA PHE A 151 7.06 0.90 0.55
C PHE A 151 6.45 -0.47 0.85
N ASN A 152 5.41 -0.89 0.11
CA ASN A 152 4.79 -2.20 0.34
C ASN A 152 5.71 -3.37 0.03
N MET A 153 6.71 -3.22 -0.85
CA MET A 153 7.70 -4.25 -1.14
C MET A 153 8.83 -4.36 -0.11
N MET A 154 8.87 -3.49 0.91
CA MET A 154 9.85 -3.63 1.98
C MET A 154 9.68 -4.97 2.71
N PRO A 155 10.78 -5.68 3.03
CA PRO A 155 10.73 -7.02 3.64
C PRO A 155 10.46 -6.95 5.15
N VAL A 156 9.33 -6.36 5.53
CA VAL A 156 8.93 -6.12 6.92
C VAL A 156 7.43 -6.34 7.09
N GLN A 157 7.00 -7.06 8.12
CA GLN A 157 5.58 -7.24 8.42
C GLN A 157 5.00 -5.94 9.04
N PRO A 158 3.75 -5.56 8.75
CA PRO A 158 2.71 -6.29 8.03
C PRO A 158 2.67 -6.03 6.50
N LEU A 159 3.72 -5.44 5.92
CA LEU A 159 3.74 -5.08 4.49
C LEU A 159 3.82 -6.33 3.61
N ASP A 160 3.39 -6.18 2.36
CA ASP A 160 3.30 -7.28 1.41
C ASP A 160 4.66 -7.90 1.07
N GLY A 161 5.72 -7.11 1.01
CA GLY A 161 7.09 -7.59 0.83
C GLY A 161 7.52 -8.49 1.98
N GLY A 162 7.11 -8.20 3.21
CA GLY A 162 7.32 -9.07 4.36
C GLY A 162 6.53 -10.39 4.27
N LYS A 163 5.30 -10.34 3.73
CA LYS A 163 4.47 -11.54 3.49
C LYS A 163 5.04 -12.39 2.36
N LEU A 164 5.45 -11.77 1.26
CA LEU A 164 6.09 -12.46 0.12
C LEU A 164 7.42 -13.08 0.53
N LEU A 165 8.25 -12.36 1.30
CA LEU A 165 9.47 -12.92 1.87
C LEU A 165 9.17 -14.16 2.72
N HIS A 166 8.15 -14.09 3.58
CA HIS A 166 7.76 -15.23 4.41
C HIS A 166 7.33 -16.44 3.56
N LEU A 167 6.46 -16.23 2.57
CA LEU A 167 5.99 -17.26 1.65
C LEU A 167 7.14 -17.87 0.84
N PHE A 168 8.07 -17.04 0.37
CA PHE A 168 9.28 -17.49 -0.32
C PHE A 168 10.15 -18.37 0.57
N LEU A 169 10.41 -17.94 1.81
CA LEU A 169 11.20 -18.72 2.77
C LEU A 169 10.54 -20.05 3.13
N LEU A 170 9.20 -20.12 3.15
CA LEU A 170 8.45 -21.37 3.36
C LEU A 170 8.65 -22.42 2.27
N ARG A 171 9.19 -22.04 1.09
CA ARG A 171 9.54 -23.00 0.04
C ARG A 171 10.80 -23.80 0.36
N PHE A 172 11.70 -23.23 1.17
CA PHE A 172 13.02 -23.81 1.45
C PHE A 172 13.22 -24.18 2.92
N LEU A 173 12.46 -23.57 3.83
CA LEU A 173 12.63 -23.70 5.27
C LEU A 173 11.39 -24.28 5.95
N ARG A 174 11.61 -24.93 7.10
CA ARG A 174 10.52 -25.34 7.99
C ARG A 174 9.75 -24.11 8.49
N PRO A 175 8.43 -24.20 8.75
CA PRO A 175 7.60 -23.06 9.14
C PRO A 175 8.15 -22.21 10.28
N GLY A 176 8.64 -22.83 11.36
CA GLY A 176 9.25 -22.11 12.48
C GLY A 176 10.52 -21.34 12.10
N THR A 177 11.39 -21.94 11.27
CA THR A 177 12.61 -21.28 10.79
C THR A 177 12.30 -20.15 9.82
N ALA A 178 11.36 -20.35 8.89
CA ALA A 178 10.91 -19.32 7.97
C ALA A 178 10.33 -18.11 8.72
N HIS A 179 9.51 -18.35 9.75
CA HIS A 179 8.95 -17.30 10.59
C HIS A 179 10.02 -16.51 11.34
N ARG A 180 10.98 -17.21 11.97
CA ARG A 180 12.12 -16.58 12.65
C ARG A 180 13.01 -15.78 11.71
N ALA A 181 13.30 -16.30 10.52
CA ALA A 181 14.10 -15.62 9.51
C ALA A 181 13.39 -14.36 8.99
N THR A 182 12.08 -14.46 8.72
CA THR A 182 11.25 -13.29 8.33
C THR A 182 11.27 -12.23 9.44
N GLY A 183 11.08 -12.63 10.69
CA GLY A 183 11.15 -11.74 11.85
C GLY A 183 12.52 -11.08 12.00
N GLY A 184 13.61 -11.84 11.84
CA GLY A 184 14.97 -11.33 11.91
C GLY A 184 15.28 -10.30 10.82
N ILE A 185 14.91 -10.59 9.57
CA ILE A 185 15.09 -9.66 8.44
C ILE A 185 14.26 -8.40 8.68
N GLY A 186 12.98 -8.54 9.04
CA GLY A 186 12.12 -7.40 9.34
C GLY A 186 12.60 -6.57 10.53
N LEU A 187 13.24 -7.19 11.53
CA LEU A 187 13.86 -6.47 12.65
C LEU A 187 15.04 -5.60 12.18
N VAL A 188 15.93 -6.15 11.36
CA VAL A 188 17.06 -5.40 10.79
C VAL A 188 16.54 -4.21 9.98
N VAL A 189 15.53 -4.43 9.14
CA VAL A 189 14.89 -3.36 8.35
C VAL A 189 14.25 -2.32 9.26
N ALA A 190 13.52 -2.73 10.29
CA ALA A 190 12.86 -1.82 11.22
C ALA A 190 13.85 -0.94 12.00
N VAL A 191 14.99 -1.51 12.42
CA VAL A 191 16.06 -0.75 13.10
C VAL A 191 16.76 0.19 12.12
N ALA A 192 17.07 -0.27 10.90
CA ALA A 192 17.70 0.55 9.86
C ALA A 192 16.78 1.69 9.35
N TRP A 193 15.47 1.53 9.50
CA TRP A 193 14.48 2.55 9.15
C TRP A 193 14.62 3.83 9.98
N ILE A 194 15.04 3.73 11.25
CA ILE A 194 15.18 4.89 12.16
C ILE A 194 16.19 5.92 11.61
N PRO A 195 17.48 5.57 11.35
CA PRO A 195 18.41 6.53 10.78
C PRO A 195 18.01 6.97 9.38
N ALA A 196 17.40 6.10 8.57
CA ALA A 196 16.88 6.46 7.25
C ALA A 196 15.81 7.57 7.32
N MET A 197 14.91 7.51 8.31
CA MET A 197 13.91 8.56 8.56
C MET A 197 14.56 9.89 8.96
N ILE A 198 15.60 9.87 9.80
CA ILE A 198 16.34 11.08 10.20
C ILE A 198 17.00 11.71 8.97
N ILE A 199 17.68 10.91 8.14
CA ILE A 199 18.30 11.38 6.90
C ILE A 199 17.25 11.95 5.94
N ALA A 200 16.14 11.24 5.75
CA ALA A 200 15.04 11.69 4.89
C ALA A 200 14.44 13.02 5.37
N TYR A 201 14.23 13.17 6.68
CA TYR A 201 13.76 14.43 7.26
C TYR A 201 14.74 15.57 7.00
N THR A 202 16.03 15.36 7.29
CA THR A 202 17.06 16.40 7.13
C THR A 202 17.30 16.78 5.67
N THR A 203 17.06 15.87 4.73
CA THR A 203 17.32 16.07 3.30
C THR A 203 16.10 16.63 2.56
N PHE A 204 14.91 16.11 2.86
CA PHE A 204 13.68 16.42 2.09
C PHE A 204 12.66 17.23 2.90
N GLY A 205 12.83 17.37 4.21
CA GLY A 205 11.91 18.11 5.10
C GLY A 205 10.61 17.37 5.42
N TRP A 206 10.47 16.11 5.00
CA TRP A 206 9.26 15.31 5.17
C TRP A 206 9.59 13.97 5.85
N VAL A 207 8.69 13.50 6.71
CA VAL A 207 8.79 12.18 7.37
C VAL A 207 7.59 11.34 6.98
N LEU A 208 7.83 10.18 6.38
CA LEU A 208 6.79 9.15 6.31
C LEU A 208 6.65 8.54 7.71
N PHE A 209 5.57 8.89 8.42
CA PHE A 209 5.33 8.44 9.79
C PHE A 209 4.83 6.98 9.82
N PHE A 210 5.62 6.07 9.28
CA PHE A 210 5.45 4.64 9.44
C PHE A 210 6.62 4.08 10.22
N MET A 211 6.31 3.39 11.31
CA MET A 211 7.30 2.70 12.13
C MET A 211 6.93 1.22 12.19
N PRO A 212 7.70 0.34 11.53
CA PRO A 212 7.48 -1.10 11.68
C PRO A 212 7.68 -1.52 13.13
N SER A 213 6.88 -2.49 13.60
CA SER A 213 6.93 -2.92 15.00
C SER A 213 8.23 -3.67 15.32
N ILE A 214 9.20 -2.98 15.92
CA ILE A 214 10.48 -3.57 16.35
C ILE A 214 10.22 -4.75 17.32
N ILE A 215 9.33 -4.56 18.30
CA ILE A 215 9.00 -5.57 19.29
C ILE A 215 8.34 -6.79 18.63
N GLY A 216 7.44 -6.58 17.66
CA GLY A 216 6.78 -7.66 16.92
C GLY A 216 7.81 -8.52 16.18
N HIS A 217 8.70 -7.89 15.42
CA HIS A 217 9.74 -8.59 14.68
C HIS A 217 10.76 -9.30 15.59
N TYR A 218 11.09 -8.69 16.72
CA TYR A 218 11.93 -9.33 17.74
C TYR A 218 11.30 -10.60 18.31
N ARG A 219 9.99 -10.58 18.61
CA ARG A 219 9.24 -11.75 19.07
C ARG A 219 9.20 -12.85 17.99
N MET A 220 8.91 -12.46 16.75
CA MET A 220 8.95 -13.38 15.60
C MET A 220 10.33 -14.02 15.43
N ALA A 221 11.42 -13.23 15.55
CA ALA A 221 12.81 -13.73 15.45
C ALA A 221 13.16 -14.74 16.55
N LYS A 222 12.57 -14.57 17.75
CA LYS A 222 12.65 -15.52 18.87
C LYS A 222 11.74 -16.74 18.72
N GLY A 223 10.88 -16.78 17.69
CA GLY A 223 9.92 -17.87 17.47
C GLY A 223 8.70 -17.79 18.40
N GLN A 224 8.44 -16.64 19.02
CA GLN A 224 7.22 -16.39 19.77
C GLN A 224 6.11 -16.02 18.78
N LEU A 225 4.99 -16.74 18.84
CA LEU A 225 3.82 -16.43 18.01
C LEU A 225 3.26 -15.06 18.44
N SER A 226 3.16 -14.15 17.48
CA SER A 226 2.51 -12.84 17.61
C SER A 226 1.00 -12.95 17.47
#